data_AF-A0AAD5SPB2-F1
#
_entry.id   AF-A0AAD5SPB2-F1
#
_cell.length_a   1.000
_cell.length_b   1.000
_cell.length_c   1.000
_cell.angle_alpha   90.00
_cell.angle_beta   90.00
_cell.angle_gamma   90.00
#
_symmetry.space_group_name_H-M   'P 1'
#
loop_
_entity.id
_entity.type
_entity.pdbx_description
1 polymer ?
#
loop_
_entity_poly.entity_id
_entity_poly.type
_entity_poly.pdbx_seq_one_letter_code
_entity_poly.pdbx_strand_id
1 'polypeptide(L)'
;MNNTTIGRVFELRTAAVLATIGFRSISVFGRAGDNGIDIRARLLLPKTTELAKPTVEQNKHAHAHQSIAVVAQCKHSRVTPANVREMEGVVAAMETNKQTVPENNTKSSVLCVIASHSGFSPGAFARVRTSRFPMLLVHLLPDDSHSLVLNHAALLRWRGLSAAT
;
A
#
# COMPACT_ATOMS: atom_id res chain seq x y z
N MET A 1 -19.26 -22.19 1.88
CA MET A 1 -18.20 -21.73 0.96
C MET A 1 -16.88 -22.34 1.40
N ASN A 2 -16.00 -22.73 0.47
CA ASN A 2 -14.65 -23.16 0.82
C ASN A 2 -13.75 -21.94 1.11
N ASN A 3 -12.63 -22.16 1.80
CA ASN A 3 -11.72 -21.08 2.23
C ASN A 3 -11.16 -20.27 1.04
N THR A 4 -10.99 -20.89 -0.11
CA THR A 4 -10.51 -20.24 -1.35
C THR A 4 -11.52 -19.22 -1.88
N THR A 5 -12.81 -19.57 -1.92
CA THR A 5 -13.87 -18.65 -2.34
C THR A 5 -13.97 -17.46 -1.38
N ILE A 6 -13.89 -17.70 -0.07
CA ILE A 6 -13.95 -16.64 0.95
C ILE A 6 -12.77 -15.68 0.79
N GLY A 7 -11.55 -16.22 0.64
CA GLY A 7 -10.35 -15.42 0.39
C GLY A 7 -10.49 -14.56 -0.86
N ARG A 8 -10.94 -15.15 -1.98
CA ARG A 8 -11.10 -14.42 -3.24
C ARG A 8 -12.15 -13.31 -3.16
N VAL A 9 -13.28 -13.56 -2.50
CA VAL A 9 -14.30 -12.52 -2.29
C VAL A 9 -13.72 -11.37 -1.46
N PHE A 10 -12.93 -11.68 -0.42
CA PHE A 10 -12.29 -10.66 0.40
C PHE A 10 -11.25 -9.83 -0.37
N GLU A 11 -10.44 -10.46 -1.24
CA GLU A 11 -9.52 -9.74 -2.13
C GLU A 11 -10.25 -8.76 -3.04
N LEU A 12 -11.37 -9.17 -3.65
CA LEU A 12 -12.16 -8.33 -4.55
C LEU A 12 -12.80 -7.14 -3.80
N ARG A 13 -13.33 -7.38 -2.60
CA ARG A 13 -13.88 -6.30 -1.74
C ARG A 13 -12.79 -5.32 -1.31
N THR A 14 -11.62 -5.83 -0.95
CA THR A 14 -10.46 -4.99 -0.63
C THR A 14 -10.06 -4.14 -1.82
N ALA A 15 -9.99 -4.71 -3.02
CA ALA A 15 -9.68 -3.97 -4.24
C ALA A 15 -10.70 -2.86 -4.52
N ALA A 16 -11.99 -3.12 -4.31
CA ALA A 16 -13.05 -2.12 -4.44
C ALA A 16 -12.86 -0.96 -3.45
N VAL A 17 -12.60 -1.25 -2.17
CA VAL A 17 -12.32 -0.23 -1.15
C VAL A 17 -11.06 0.57 -1.47
N LEU A 18 -9.98 -0.08 -1.93
CA LEU A 18 -8.79 0.64 -2.37
C LEU A 18 -9.10 1.60 -3.53
N ALA A 19 -9.98 1.22 -4.45
CA ALA A 19 -10.38 2.09 -5.56
C ALA A 19 -11.12 3.35 -5.07
N THR A 20 -12.03 3.21 -4.10
CA THR A 20 -12.81 4.34 -3.55
C THR A 20 -11.92 5.36 -2.84
N ILE A 21 -10.86 4.90 -2.17
CA ILE A 21 -9.92 5.77 -1.43
C ILE A 21 -8.75 6.30 -2.31
N GLY A 22 -8.84 6.16 -3.63
CA GLY A 22 -7.93 6.83 -4.58
C GLY A 22 -6.84 5.95 -5.20
N PHE A 23 -6.80 4.64 -4.93
CA PHE A 23 -5.89 3.73 -5.62
C PHE A 23 -6.39 3.48 -7.06
N ARG A 24 -5.45 3.27 -7.97
CA ARG A 24 -5.67 3.12 -9.41
C ARG A 24 -4.83 1.96 -9.95
N SER A 25 -5.11 1.55 -11.18
CA SER A 25 -4.42 0.43 -11.85
C SER A 25 -4.40 -0.84 -10.99
N ILE A 26 -5.52 -1.13 -10.33
CA ILE A 26 -5.64 -2.23 -9.36
C ILE A 26 -5.72 -3.55 -10.13
N SER A 27 -4.88 -4.50 -9.76
CA SER A 27 -4.86 -5.86 -10.31
C SER A 27 -4.81 -6.86 -9.16
N VAL A 28 -5.70 -7.86 -9.18
CA VAL A 28 -5.84 -8.87 -8.12
C VAL A 28 -5.33 -10.21 -8.62
N PHE A 29 -4.26 -10.74 -8.01
CA PHE A 29 -3.49 -11.88 -8.49
C PHE A 29 -3.88 -13.21 -7.81
N GLY A 30 -4.13 -13.19 -6.50
CA GLY A 30 -4.88 -14.22 -5.75
C GLY A 30 -4.56 -15.69 -6.04
N ARG A 31 -3.31 -16.05 -6.40
CA ARG A 31 -2.93 -17.43 -6.75
C ARG A 31 -1.69 -17.91 -6.00
N ALA A 32 -1.56 -19.23 -5.90
CA ALA A 32 -0.36 -19.87 -5.37
C ALA A 32 0.86 -19.48 -6.22
N GLY A 33 1.93 -19.01 -5.56
CA GLY A 33 3.17 -18.56 -6.22
C GLY A 33 3.39 -17.03 -6.22
N ASP A 34 2.42 -16.24 -5.76
CA ASP A 34 2.50 -14.77 -5.78
C ASP A 34 3.32 -14.16 -4.62
N ASN A 35 4.10 -14.97 -3.90
CA ASN A 35 4.89 -14.58 -2.72
C ASN A 35 4.07 -13.84 -1.64
N GLY A 36 2.78 -14.18 -1.53
CA GLY A 36 1.88 -13.55 -0.56
C GLY A 36 1.35 -12.17 -0.96
N ILE A 37 1.54 -11.73 -2.21
CA ILE A 37 0.94 -10.51 -2.77
C ILE A 37 -0.38 -10.87 -3.45
N ASP A 38 -1.47 -10.34 -2.93
CA ASP A 38 -2.81 -10.57 -3.50
C ASP A 38 -3.23 -9.46 -4.45
N ILE A 39 -2.74 -8.22 -4.25
CA ILE A 39 -3.09 -7.04 -5.06
C ILE A 39 -1.85 -6.23 -5.41
N ARG A 40 -1.81 -5.69 -6.64
CA ARG A 40 -0.93 -4.58 -7.02
C ARG A 40 -1.74 -3.39 -7.48
N ALA A 41 -1.28 -2.19 -7.15
CA ALA A 41 -1.95 -0.95 -7.51
C ALA A 41 -0.95 0.21 -7.63
N ARG A 42 -1.47 1.38 -7.98
CA ARG A 42 -0.79 2.67 -7.84
C ARG A 42 -1.64 3.63 -7.03
N LEU A 43 -1.02 4.34 -6.10
CA LEU A 43 -1.66 5.45 -5.39
C LEU A 43 -1.23 6.76 -6.04
N LEU A 44 -2.18 7.55 -6.52
CA LEU A 44 -1.90 8.87 -7.06
C LEU A 44 -1.78 9.86 -5.91
N LEU A 45 -0.67 10.60 -5.85
CA LEU A 45 -0.55 11.70 -4.91
C LEU A 45 -1.28 12.94 -5.45
N PRO A 46 -1.91 13.73 -4.56
CA PRO A 46 -2.43 15.03 -4.94
C PRO A 46 -1.32 15.85 -5.60
N LYS A 47 -1.66 16.63 -6.64
CA LYS A 47 -0.72 17.62 -7.18
C LYS A 47 -0.43 18.61 -6.06
N THR A 48 0.81 18.67 -5.60
CA THR A 48 1.26 19.79 -4.77
C THR A 48 1.20 21.02 -5.66
N THR A 49 0.10 21.77 -5.60
CA THR A 49 0.06 23.17 -6.08
C THR A 49 0.88 23.99 -5.09
N GLU A 50 2.20 23.81 -5.11
CA GLU A 50 3.06 24.85 -4.57
C GLU A 50 2.89 26.07 -5.48
N LEU A 51 2.71 27.25 -4.88
CA LEU A 51 2.81 28.54 -5.53
C LEU A 51 4.20 28.63 -6.20
N ALA A 52 4.33 28.09 -7.40
CA ALA A 52 5.46 28.37 -8.26
C ALA A 52 5.32 29.84 -8.63
N LYS A 53 6.20 30.69 -8.06
CA LYS A 53 6.47 32.01 -8.61
C LYS A 53 6.67 31.85 -10.13
N PRO A 54 6.08 32.72 -10.96
CA PRO A 54 6.17 32.58 -12.41
C PRO A 54 7.60 32.96 -12.82
N THR A 55 8.52 32.00 -12.78
CA THR A 55 9.77 32.13 -13.52
C THR A 55 9.48 31.63 -14.92
N VAL A 56 9.45 32.57 -15.86
CA VAL A 56 9.26 32.34 -17.29
C VAL A 56 10.40 31.46 -17.79
N GLU A 57 10.16 30.15 -17.87
CA GLU A 57 10.83 29.29 -18.84
C GLU A 57 9.96 28.03 -19.08
N GLN A 58 9.34 28.02 -20.25
CA GLN A 58 8.45 26.99 -20.74
C GLN A 58 9.24 25.72 -21.06
N ASN A 59 9.32 24.77 -20.12
CA ASN A 59 9.59 23.38 -20.45
C ASN A 59 8.28 22.58 -20.51
N LYS A 60 7.92 22.18 -21.74
CA LYS A 60 6.78 21.33 -22.11
C LYS A 60 6.94 19.87 -21.64
N HIS A 61 7.26 19.65 -20.37
CA HIS A 61 7.14 18.34 -19.74
C HIS A 61 5.97 18.39 -18.78
N ALA A 62 4.86 17.81 -19.23
CA ALA A 62 3.61 17.66 -18.51
C ALA A 62 3.85 17.38 -17.02
N HIS A 63 3.18 18.15 -16.15
CA HIS A 63 3.11 17.94 -14.71
C HIS A 63 2.70 16.49 -14.38
N ALA A 64 3.68 15.59 -14.30
CA ALA A 64 3.46 14.19 -14.03
C ALA A 64 2.92 14.04 -12.61
N HIS A 65 1.73 13.46 -12.47
CA HIS A 65 1.24 13.05 -11.16
C HIS A 65 2.25 12.08 -10.54
N GLN A 66 2.80 12.44 -9.37
CA GLN A 66 3.63 11.50 -8.62
C GLN A 66 2.72 10.34 -8.19
N SER A 67 3.13 9.10 -8.53
CA SER A 67 2.40 7.90 -8.15
C SER A 67 3.29 6.96 -7.34
N ILE A 68 2.70 6.31 -6.35
CA ILE A 68 3.36 5.35 -5.47
C ILE A 68 2.98 3.96 -5.93
N ALA A 69 3.96 3.06 -6.07
CA ALA A 69 3.70 1.66 -6.31
C ALA A 69 3.11 1.02 -5.04
N VAL A 70 2.07 0.20 -5.18
CA VAL A 70 1.40 -0.43 -4.05
C VAL A 70 1.39 -1.94 -4.25
N VAL A 71 1.70 -2.67 -3.17
CA VAL A 71 1.46 -4.11 -3.05
C VAL A 71 0.61 -4.36 -1.83
N ALA A 72 -0.36 -5.27 -1.93
CA ALA A 72 -1.22 -5.62 -0.81
C ALA A 72 -1.26 -7.13 -0.57
N GLN A 73 -1.37 -7.49 0.71
CA GLN A 73 -1.77 -8.82 1.15
C GLN A 73 -3.13 -8.72 1.86
N CYS A 74 -4.02 -9.66 1.56
CA CYS A 74 -5.36 -9.76 2.08
C CYS A 74 -5.48 -10.99 2.98
N LYS A 75 -5.95 -10.80 4.21
CA LYS A 75 -6.23 -11.88 5.16
C LYS A 75 -7.67 -11.80 5.65
N HIS A 76 -8.46 -12.83 5.37
CA HIS A 76 -9.78 -12.95 5.99
C HIS A 76 -9.69 -13.27 7.50
N SER A 77 -8.53 -13.77 7.96
CA SER A 77 -8.22 -14.04 9.36
C SER A 77 -7.51 -12.87 10.05
N ARG A 78 -7.34 -12.95 11.36
CA ARG A 78 -6.61 -11.93 12.13
C ARG A 78 -5.14 -11.92 11.72
N VAL A 79 -4.60 -10.72 11.50
CA VAL A 79 -3.19 -10.52 11.13
C VAL A 79 -2.30 -10.59 12.36
N THR A 80 -1.17 -11.28 12.21
CA THR A 80 -0.17 -11.51 13.26
C THR A 80 1.17 -10.85 12.90
N PRO A 81 2.13 -10.73 13.86
CA PRO A 81 3.47 -10.22 13.55
C PRO A 81 4.20 -11.00 12.46
N ALA A 82 3.91 -12.30 12.30
CA ALA A 82 4.50 -13.14 11.27
C ALA A 82 4.10 -12.67 9.87
N ASN A 83 2.82 -12.34 9.66
CA ASN A 83 2.34 -11.80 8.38
C ASN A 83 2.97 -10.45 8.06
N VAL A 84 3.17 -9.60 9.08
CA VAL A 84 3.86 -8.31 8.88
C VAL A 84 5.30 -8.55 8.42
N ARG A 85 6.04 -9.46 9.07
CA ARG A 85 7.42 -9.80 8.69
C ARG A 85 7.52 -10.41 7.28
N GLU A 86 6.55 -11.22 6.89
CA GLU A 86 6.45 -11.77 5.54
C GLU A 86 6.37 -10.64 4.50
N MET A 87 5.47 -9.68 4.72
CA MET A 87 5.35 -8.49 3.85
C MET A 87 6.62 -7.63 3.85
N GLU A 88 7.28 -7.44 5.00
CA GLU A 88 8.57 -6.75 5.07
C GLU A 88 9.63 -7.44 4.21
N GLY A 89 9.68 -8.77 4.23
CA GLY A 89 10.60 -9.56 3.40
C GLY A 89 10.33 -9.39 1.91
N VAL A 90 9.05 -9.41 1.50
CA VAL A 90 8.63 -9.15 0.12
C VAL A 90 9.13 -7.79 -0.36
N VAL A 91 8.91 -6.75 0.43
CA VAL A 91 9.25 -5.37 0.04
C VAL A 91 10.76 -5.15 0.06
N ALA A 92 11.47 -5.75 1.02
CA ALA A 92 12.93 -5.76 1.02
C ALA A 92 13.50 -6.36 -0.27
N ALA A 93 12.96 -7.50 -0.72
CA ALA A 93 13.38 -8.15 -1.97
C ALA A 93 13.04 -7.29 -3.21
N MET A 94 11.91 -6.59 -3.20
CA MET A 94 11.56 -5.67 -4.28
C MET A 94 12.50 -4.45 -4.35
N GLU A 95 13.02 -3.97 -3.21
CA GLU A 95 13.99 -2.88 -3.17
C GLU A 95 15.36 -3.32 -3.69
N THR A 96 15.85 -4.50 -3.28
CA THR A 96 17.14 -5.03 -3.76
C THR A 96 17.12 -5.28 -5.26
N ASN A 97 16.00 -5.80 -5.80
CA ASN A 97 15.88 -6.06 -7.24
C ASN A 97 15.76 -4.78 -8.09
N LYS A 98 15.43 -3.63 -7.49
CA LYS A 98 15.35 -2.33 -8.19
C LYS A 98 16.68 -1.57 -8.22
N GLN A 99 17.69 -1.99 -7.45
CA GLN A 99 19.00 -1.31 -7.35
C GLN A 99 19.88 -1.42 -8.61
N THR A 100 19.39 -2.01 -9.72
CA THR A 100 20.09 -2.02 -11.01
C THR A 100 19.79 -0.81 -11.91
N VAL A 101 19.07 0.21 -11.42
CA VAL A 101 18.83 1.49 -12.13
C VAL A 101 19.57 2.62 -11.39
N PRO A 102 20.31 3.52 -12.08
CA PRO A 102 21.23 4.45 -11.42
C PRO A 102 20.54 5.41 -10.46
N GLU A 103 21.30 5.71 -9.41
CA GLU A 103 21.00 6.45 -8.20
C GLU A 103 20.30 7.80 -8.39
N ASN A 104 19.17 7.99 -7.71
CA ASN A 104 18.85 9.27 -7.05
C ASN A 104 17.70 9.22 -6.02
N ASN A 105 17.24 8.05 -5.56
CA ASN A 105 16.24 7.99 -4.48
C ASN A 105 16.28 6.66 -3.70
N THR A 106 17.21 6.55 -2.75
CA THR A 106 17.53 5.37 -1.89
C THR A 106 16.46 5.03 -0.85
N LYS A 107 15.20 5.15 -1.23
CA LYS A 107 14.11 5.41 -0.31
C LYS A 107 12.95 4.57 -0.91
N SER A 108 12.42 3.58 -0.18
CA SER A 108 11.34 2.66 -0.64
C SER A 108 10.27 3.31 -1.51
N SER A 109 10.16 2.97 -2.79
CA SER A 109 9.11 3.55 -3.66
C SER A 109 7.75 2.86 -3.51
N VAL A 110 7.63 1.91 -2.57
CA VAL A 110 6.47 1.02 -2.45
C VAL A 110 5.74 1.26 -1.13
N LEU A 111 4.42 1.44 -1.20
CA LEU A 111 3.53 1.39 -0.05
C LEU A 111 3.01 -0.04 0.09
N CYS A 112 3.23 -0.65 1.25
CA CYS A 112 2.76 -1.99 1.55
C CYS A 112 1.40 -1.90 2.23
N VAL A 113 0.42 -2.65 1.74
CA VAL A 113 -0.93 -2.68 2.31
C VAL A 113 -1.15 -4.05 2.94
N ILE A 114 -1.66 -4.09 4.17
CA ILE A 114 -2.16 -5.32 4.78
C ILE A 114 -3.64 -5.11 5.09
N ALA A 115 -4.49 -5.83 4.38
CA ALA A 115 -5.93 -5.81 4.57
C ALA A 115 -6.35 -7.01 5.43
N SER A 116 -7.17 -6.76 6.45
CA SER A 116 -7.67 -7.78 7.35
C SER A 116 -9.16 -7.64 7.59
N HIS A 117 -9.88 -8.76 7.51
CA HIS A 117 -11.28 -8.81 7.93
C HIS A 117 -11.42 -8.89 9.46
N SER A 118 -10.59 -9.72 10.09
CA SER A 118 -10.67 -9.98 11.55
C SER A 118 -9.76 -9.05 12.38
N GLY A 119 -9.30 -7.95 11.77
CA GLY A 119 -8.41 -6.97 12.38
C GLY A 119 -6.98 -7.47 12.59
N PHE A 120 -6.26 -6.79 13.49
CA PHE A 120 -4.82 -6.99 13.71
C PHE A 120 -4.56 -7.28 15.18
N SER A 121 -3.64 -8.18 15.49
CA SER A 121 -3.22 -8.38 16.87
C SER A 121 -2.42 -7.17 17.39
N PRO A 122 -2.35 -6.95 18.72
CA PRO A 122 -1.53 -5.88 19.29
C PRO A 122 -0.06 -5.96 18.84
N GLY A 123 0.49 -7.17 18.76
CA GLY A 123 1.85 -7.38 18.25
C GLY A 123 2.01 -7.03 16.77
N ALA A 124 0.98 -7.27 15.94
CA ALA A 124 1.02 -6.88 14.54
C ALA A 124 1.04 -5.35 14.40
N PHE A 125 0.18 -4.65 15.15
CA PHE A 125 0.20 -3.18 15.20
C PHE A 125 1.54 -2.63 15.68
N ALA A 126 2.10 -3.19 16.77
CA ALA A 126 3.40 -2.78 17.29
C ALA A 126 4.52 -2.95 16.24
N ARG A 127 4.52 -4.08 15.51
CA ARG A 127 5.47 -4.33 14.42
C ARG A 127 5.30 -3.34 13.27
N VAL A 128 4.08 -3.10 12.80
CA VAL A 128 3.80 -2.15 11.72
C VAL A 128 4.27 -0.73 12.09
N ARG A 129 4.00 -0.30 13.32
CA ARG A 129 4.43 1.01 13.84
C ARG A 129 5.94 1.20 13.85
N THR A 130 6.69 0.11 14.08
CA THR A 130 8.16 0.11 14.18
C THR A 130 8.85 -0.29 12.88
N SER A 131 8.09 -0.72 11.88
CA SER A 131 8.63 -1.08 10.57
C SER A 131 9.26 0.12 9.87
N ARG A 132 10.41 -0.11 9.23
CA ARG A 132 11.07 0.89 8.36
C ARG A 132 10.37 1.06 7.01
N PHE A 133 9.54 0.10 6.62
CA PHE A 133 8.85 0.12 5.34
C PHE A 133 7.55 0.92 5.46
N PRO A 134 7.20 1.73 4.45
CA PRO A 134 5.91 2.42 4.43
C PRO A 134 4.75 1.43 4.39
N MET A 135 3.87 1.48 5.38
CA MET A 135 2.75 0.55 5.51
C MET A 135 1.41 1.25 5.74
N LEU A 136 0.37 0.67 5.17
CA LEU A 136 -1.04 0.97 5.39
C LEU A 136 -1.76 -0.29 5.87
N LEU A 137 -2.44 -0.20 7.00
CA LEU A 137 -3.35 -1.23 7.48
C LEU A 137 -4.77 -0.86 7.07
N VAL A 138 -5.48 -1.85 6.54
CA VAL A 138 -6.90 -1.73 6.19
C VAL A 138 -7.65 -2.77 7.01
N HIS A 139 -8.47 -2.33 7.96
CA HIS A 139 -9.46 -3.22 8.58
C HIS A 139 -10.76 -3.06 7.83
N LEU A 140 -11.21 -4.12 7.15
CA LEU A 140 -12.44 -4.12 6.35
C LEU A 140 -13.50 -5.03 7.00
N LEU A 141 -14.61 -4.44 7.43
CA LEU A 141 -15.71 -5.13 8.10
C LEU A 141 -16.69 -5.76 7.10
N PRO A 142 -17.60 -6.67 7.53
CA PRO A 142 -18.56 -7.34 6.64
C PRO A 142 -19.48 -6.40 5.84
N ASP A 143 -19.74 -5.21 6.35
CA ASP A 143 -20.63 -4.18 5.78
C ASP A 143 -19.89 -3.15 4.88
N ASP A 144 -18.66 -3.46 4.49
CA ASP A 144 -17.75 -2.60 3.72
C ASP A 144 -17.28 -1.33 4.45
N SER A 145 -17.69 -1.14 5.72
CA SER A 145 -17.06 -0.14 6.57
C SER A 145 -15.59 -0.51 6.81
N HIS A 146 -14.73 0.50 6.88
CA HIS A 146 -13.30 0.28 6.97
C HIS A 146 -12.60 1.31 7.83
N SER A 147 -11.46 0.93 8.37
CA SER A 147 -10.52 1.85 9.01
C SER A 147 -9.13 1.70 8.42
N LEU A 148 -8.43 2.83 8.33
CA LEU A 148 -7.15 2.96 7.68
C LEU A 148 -6.11 3.46 8.69
N VAL A 149 -4.95 2.80 8.76
CA VAL A 149 -3.85 3.22 9.64
C VAL A 149 -2.53 3.21 8.88
N LEU A 150 -1.92 4.38 8.73
CA LEU A 150 -0.57 4.52 8.19
C LEU A 150 0.46 4.42 9.31
N ASN A 151 1.61 3.81 9.02
CA ASN A 151 2.74 3.86 9.94
C ASN A 151 3.57 5.15 9.77
N HIS A 152 4.47 5.39 10.72
CA HIS A 152 5.31 6.58 10.73
C HIS A 152 6.19 6.70 9.48
N ALA A 153 6.70 5.57 8.96
CA ALA A 153 7.51 5.54 7.75
C ALA A 153 6.75 6.03 6.52
N ALA A 154 5.46 5.70 6.38
CA ALA A 154 4.63 6.21 5.30
C ALA A 154 4.37 7.73 5.43
N LEU A 155 4.04 8.19 6.63
CA LEU A 155 3.74 9.61 6.90
C LEU A 155 4.95 10.52 6.69
N LEU A 156 6.14 10.10 7.13
CA LEU A 156 7.38 10.86 6.91
C LEU A 156 7.72 11.02 5.42
N ARG A 157 7.29 10.05 4.62
CA ARG A 157 7.76 9.86 3.26
C ARG A 157 6.87 10.53 2.23
N TRP A 158 5.56 10.44 2.43
CA TRP A 158 4.58 11.07 1.57
C TRP A 158 3.75 12.04 2.40
N ARG A 159 4.30 13.27 2.54
CA ARG A 159 3.60 14.36 3.22
C ARG A 159 2.29 14.65 2.49
N GLY A 160 1.20 14.73 3.25
CA GLY A 160 -0.15 14.90 2.70
C GLY A 160 -0.88 13.58 2.40
N LEU A 161 -0.22 12.43 2.56
CA LEU A 161 -0.93 11.15 2.60
C LEU A 161 -1.66 11.04 3.94
N SER A 162 -2.97 11.27 3.94
CA SER A 162 -3.84 10.96 5.07
C SER A 162 -4.54 9.62 4.81
N ALA A 163 -4.74 8.85 5.89
CA ALA A 163 -5.78 7.86 5.91
C ALA A 163 -7.11 8.61 5.82
N ALA A 164 -7.81 8.54 4.69
CA ALA A 164 -9.16 9.06 4.60
C ALA A 164 -10.03 8.28 5.61
N THR A 165 -10.59 8.99 6.58
CA THR A 165 -11.50 8.47 7.60
C THR A 165 -12.90 8.35 7.06
#